data_AF-A0A3D3L1C0-F1
#
_entry.id   AF-A0A3D3L1C0-F1
#
_cell.length_a   1.000
_cell.length_b   1.000
_cell.length_c   1.000
_cell.angle_alpha   90.00
_cell.angle_beta   90.00
_cell.angle_gamma   90.00
#
_symmetry.space_group_name_H-M   'P 1'
#
loop_
_entity.id
_entity.type
_entity.pdbx_description
1 polymer ?
#
loop_
_entity_poly.entity_id
_entity_poly.type
_entity_poly.pdbx_seq_one_letter_code
_entity_poly.pdbx_strand_id
1 'polypeptide(L)'
;FYSALALVVTLFGVAAFYVFLWADFLAGVQVLIYIGGILILILFGIMLTNKISSVNISHSNFHQGIAAVIVMGIFSMLGWMILKTPWLHIVQQEPSQTVGRIGRLLMTEYLLPFEVASVLLLSALIGAAMLSRKAN
;
A
#
# COMPACT_ATOMS: atom_id res chain seq x y z
N PHE A 1 -12.41 5.77 -12.61
CA PHE A 1 -12.19 4.39 -13.09
C PHE A 1 -10.79 4.21 -13.71
N TYR A 2 -10.38 5.02 -14.70
CA TYR A 2 -9.03 4.93 -15.31
C TYR A 2 -7.87 4.89 -14.30
N SER A 3 -7.84 5.80 -13.33
CA SER A 3 -6.79 5.81 -12.30
C SER A 3 -6.81 4.56 -11.40
N ALA A 4 -7.98 3.97 -11.17
CA ALA A 4 -8.10 2.75 -10.38
C ALA A 4 -7.61 1.53 -11.17
N LEU A 5 -7.83 1.48 -12.48
CA LEU A 5 -7.24 0.44 -13.34
C LEU A 5 -5.71 0.59 -13.43
N ALA A 6 -5.20 1.82 -13.56
CA ALA A 6 -3.77 2.08 -13.49
C ALA A 6 -3.16 1.61 -12.15
N LEU A 7 -3.90 1.77 -11.05
CA LEU A 7 -3.49 1.28 -9.73
C LEU A 7 -3.42 -0.26 -9.66
N VAL A 8 -4.28 -1.00 -10.38
CA VAL A 8 -4.16 -2.46 -10.50
C VAL A 8 -2.78 -2.82 -11.06
N VAL A 9 -2.38 -2.16 -12.16
CA VAL A 9 -1.12 -2.43 -12.86
C VAL A 9 0.07 -2.10 -11.96
N THR A 10 0.05 -0.97 -11.24
CA THR A 10 1.14 -0.61 -10.34
C THR A 10 1.28 -1.59 -9.18
N LEU A 11 0.17 -2.03 -8.57
CA LEU A 11 0.20 -3.00 -7.47
C LEU A 11 0.68 -4.39 -7.91
N PHE A 12 0.32 -4.83 -9.13
CA PHE A 12 0.91 -6.03 -9.73
C PHE A 12 2.40 -5.85 -10.01
N GLY A 13 2.83 -4.68 -10.48
CA GLY A 13 4.25 -4.36 -10.67
C GLY A 13 5.05 -4.47 -9.36
N VAL A 14 4.49 -3.97 -8.25
CA VAL A 14 5.10 -4.12 -6.91
C VAL A 14 5.18 -5.60 -6.50
N ALA A 15 4.13 -6.39 -6.73
CA ALA A 15 4.16 -7.83 -6.46
C ALA A 15 5.25 -8.55 -7.28
N ALA A 16 5.43 -8.17 -8.56
CA ALA A 16 6.50 -8.69 -9.39
C ALA A 16 7.89 -8.35 -8.83
N PHE A 17 8.11 -7.12 -8.35
CA PHE A 17 9.35 -6.76 -7.66
C PHE A 17 9.60 -7.59 -6.40
N TYR A 18 8.56 -7.94 -5.63
CA TYR A 18 8.73 -8.85 -4.49
C TYR A 18 9.16 -10.25 -4.92
N VAL A 19 8.62 -10.78 -6.02
CA VAL A 19 9.09 -12.07 -6.57
C VAL A 19 10.55 -11.98 -7.00
N PHE A 20 10.95 -10.92 -7.72
CA PHE A 20 12.34 -10.72 -8.13
C PHE A 20 13.31 -10.53 -6.96
N LEU A 21 12.82 -10.12 -5.80
CA LEU A 21 13.60 -9.97 -4.56
C LEU A 21 13.51 -11.20 -3.63
N TRP A 22 13.04 -12.36 -4.14
CA TRP A 22 12.90 -13.60 -3.37
C TRP A 22 11.95 -13.50 -2.17
N ALA A 23 10.95 -12.61 -2.24
CA ALA A 23 9.95 -12.38 -1.21
C ALA A 23 8.58 -12.96 -1.63
N ASP A 24 8.52 -14.28 -1.83
CA ASP A 24 7.34 -15.03 -2.31
C ASP A 24 6.11 -14.89 -1.39
N PHE A 25 6.29 -15.00 -0.07
CA PHE A 25 5.19 -14.78 0.89
C PHE A 25 4.62 -13.35 0.76
N LEU A 26 5.49 -12.34 0.66
CA LEU A 26 5.08 -10.95 0.60
C LEU A 26 4.43 -10.61 -0.74
N ALA A 27 4.89 -11.20 -1.84
CA ALA A 27 4.24 -11.13 -3.14
C ALA A 27 2.81 -11.71 -3.10
N GLY A 28 2.63 -12.87 -2.46
CA GLY A 28 1.30 -13.48 -2.26
C GLY A 28 0.36 -12.59 -1.43
N VAL A 29 0.86 -12.06 -0.31
CA VAL A 29 0.11 -11.12 0.54
C VAL A 29 -0.23 -9.83 -0.21
N GLN A 30 0.69 -9.32 -1.05
CA GLN A 30 0.46 -8.13 -1.87
C GLN A 30 -0.76 -8.30 -2.80
N VAL A 31 -0.83 -9.44 -3.49
CA VAL A 31 -1.95 -9.74 -4.37
C VAL A 31 -3.23 -9.97 -3.56
N LEU A 32 -3.17 -10.76 -2.48
CA LEU A 32 -4.36 -11.11 -1.70
C LEU A 32 -4.99 -9.89 -1.01
N ILE A 33 -4.19 -9.06 -0.33
CA ILE A 33 -4.70 -7.95 0.50
C ILE A 33 -4.92 -6.69 -0.33
N TYR A 34 -3.90 -6.23 -1.07
CA TYR A 34 -4.00 -4.95 -1.77
C TYR A 34 -4.86 -5.06 -3.02
N ILE A 35 -4.64 -6.10 -3.84
CA ILE A 35 -5.40 -6.28 -5.08
C ILE A 35 -6.75 -6.93 -4.78
N GLY A 36 -6.76 -8.04 -4.03
CA GLY A 36 -7.98 -8.81 -3.75
C GLY A 36 -8.93 -8.16 -2.73
N GLY A 37 -8.41 -7.47 -1.72
CA GLY A 37 -9.24 -6.83 -0.68
C GLY A 37 -9.47 -5.35 -0.93
N ILE A 38 -8.41 -4.56 -0.72
CA ILE A 38 -8.49 -3.09 -0.63
C ILE A 38 -8.93 -2.48 -1.96
N LEU A 39 -8.30 -2.87 -3.06
CA LEU A 39 -8.59 -2.29 -4.37
C LEU A 39 -10.00 -2.63 -4.84
N ILE A 40 -10.46 -3.86 -4.63
CA ILE A 40 -11.83 -4.26 -4.94
C ILE A 40 -12.84 -3.44 -4.12
N LEU A 41 -12.60 -3.23 -2.82
CA LEU A 41 -13.43 -2.36 -1.98
C LEU A 41 -13.48 -0.91 -2.51
N ILE A 42 -12.34 -0.35 -2.89
CA ILE A 42 -12.25 0.99 -3.48
C ILE A 42 -13.03 1.06 -4.79
N LEU A 43 -12.89 0.04 -5.66
CA LEU A 43 -13.63 -0.02 -6.92
C LEU A 43 -15.14 -0.06 -6.68
N PHE A 44 -15.63 -0.86 -5.72
CA PHE A 44 -17.04 -0.85 -5.34
C PHE A 44 -17.48 0.54 -4.85
N GLY A 45 -16.68 1.20 -3.99
CA GLY A 45 -16.98 2.55 -3.52
C GLY A 45 -17.06 3.59 -4.65
N ILE A 46 -16.13 3.52 -5.61
CA ILE A 46 -16.14 4.39 -6.80
C ILE A 46 -17.39 4.11 -7.65
N MET A 47 -17.72 2.83 -7.90
CA MET A 47 -18.87 2.44 -8.71
C MET A 47 -20.20 2.89 -8.09
N LEU A 48 -20.33 2.79 -6.76
CA LEU A 48 -21.51 3.25 -6.03
C LEU A 48 -21.66 4.79 -6.04
N THR A 49 -20.55 5.52 -6.07
CA THR A 49 -20.53 7.00 -5.98
C THR A 49 -20.57 7.68 -7.36
N ASN A 50 -20.54 6.92 -8.45
CA ASN A 50 -20.30 7.41 -9.83
C ASN A 50 -21.44 8.27 -10.45
N LYS A 51 -22.29 8.92 -9.65
CA LYS A 51 -23.37 9.81 -10.10
C LYS A 51 -23.07 11.32 -10.01
N ILE A 52 -21.89 11.73 -9.54
CA ILE A 52 -21.52 13.16 -9.47
C ILE A 52 -20.68 13.51 -10.71
N SER A 53 -21.32 13.57 -11.88
CA SER A 53 -20.72 14.16 -13.06
C SER A 53 -20.86 15.68 -12.99
N SER A 54 -19.78 16.37 -13.35
CA SER A 54 -19.60 17.83 -13.42
C SER A 54 -19.33 18.57 -12.10
N VAL A 55 -18.29 18.18 -11.36
CA VAL A 55 -17.55 19.20 -10.61
C VAL A 55 -16.54 19.81 -11.57
N ASN A 56 -16.91 20.92 -12.21
CA ASN A 56 -15.96 21.73 -12.96
C ASN A 56 -15.07 22.47 -11.95
N ILE A 57 -14.07 21.77 -11.43
CA ILE A 57 -13.07 22.35 -10.55
C ILE A 57 -12.16 23.19 -11.46
N SER A 58 -12.39 24.50 -11.46
CA SER A 58 -11.40 25.46 -11.94
C SER A 58 -10.16 25.32 -11.05
N HIS A 59 -9.21 24.48 -11.48
CA HIS A 59 -7.95 24.32 -10.80
C HIS A 59 -7.18 25.64 -10.91
N SER A 60 -6.97 26.30 -9.78
CA SER A 60 -5.97 27.37 -9.70
C SER A 60 -4.60 26.75 -9.97
N ASN A 61 -4.06 26.99 -11.16
CA ASN A 61 -2.77 26.49 -11.65
C ASN A 61 -1.59 26.86 -10.73
N PHE A 62 -1.76 27.86 -9.87
CA PHE A 62 -0.72 28.31 -8.95
C PHE A 62 -0.34 27.27 -7.90
N HIS A 63 -1.32 26.56 -7.32
CA HIS A 63 -1.05 25.52 -6.33
C HIS A 63 -0.43 24.25 -6.95
N GLN A 64 -0.68 23.98 -8.24
CA GLN A 64 -0.05 22.87 -8.94
C GLN A 64 1.46 23.09 -9.12
N GLY A 65 1.88 24.34 -9.40
CA GLY A 65 3.31 24.69 -9.49
C GLY A 65 4.04 24.49 -8.16
N ILE A 66 3.45 24.94 -7.06
CA ILE A 66 4.01 24.74 -5.71
C ILE A 66 4.09 23.24 -5.36
N ALA A 67 3.02 22.49 -5.62
CA ALA A 67 3.00 21.05 -5.39
C ALA A 67 4.09 20.32 -6.20
N ALA A 68 4.27 20.69 -7.47
CA ALA A 68 5.31 20.12 -8.32
C ALA A 68 6.72 20.41 -7.79
N VAL A 69 6.99 21.63 -7.33
CA VAL A 69 8.28 21.99 -6.72
C VAL A 69 8.55 21.18 -5.46
N ILE A 70 7.54 21.00 -4.60
CA ILE A 70 7.67 20.19 -3.38
C ILE A 70 7.96 18.73 -3.73
N VAL A 71 7.20 18.14 -4.65
CA VAL A 71 7.38 16.74 -5.07
C VAL A 71 8.76 16.54 -5.69
N MET A 72 9.21 17.44 -6.58
CA MET A 72 10.54 17.36 -7.18
C MET A 72 11.65 17.58 -6.15
N GLY A 73 11.44 18.46 -5.17
CA GLY A 73 12.38 18.69 -4.07
C GLY A 73 12.58 17.44 -3.22
N ILE A 74 11.48 16.81 -2.79
CA ILE A 74 11.53 15.55 -2.02
C ILE A 74 12.16 14.43 -2.87
N PHE A 75 11.75 14.28 -4.14
CA PHE A 75 12.32 13.26 -5.02
C PHE A 75 13.83 13.43 -5.21
N SER A 76 14.28 14.66 -5.45
CA SER A 76 15.71 14.97 -5.62
C SER A 76 16.50 14.76 -4.33
N MET A 77 15.93 15.12 -3.18
CA MET A 77 16.53 14.90 -1.87
C MET A 77 16.70 13.40 -1.57
N LEU A 78 15.64 12.60 -1.78
CA LEU A 78 15.70 11.16 -1.60
C LEU A 78 16.67 10.50 -2.58
N GLY A 79 16.66 10.92 -3.85
CA GLY A 79 17.59 10.44 -4.86
C GLY A 79 19.04 10.74 -4.48
N TRP A 80 19.33 11.97 -4.02
CA TRP A 80 20.66 12.35 -3.57
C TRP A 80 21.10 11.55 -2.34
N MET A 81 20.21 11.35 -1.36
CA MET A 81 20.47 10.52 -0.19
C MET A 81 20.83 9.08 -0.61
N ILE A 82 20.01 8.46 -1.47
CA ILE A 82 20.24 7.08 -1.91
C ILE A 82 21.57 6.93 -2.65
N LEU A 83 21.95 7.92 -3.49
CA LEU A 83 23.20 7.88 -4.26
C LEU A 83 24.44 8.16 -3.42
N LYS A 84 24.32 8.91 -2.31
CA LYS A 84 25.45 9.30 -1.46
C LYS A 84 25.66 8.38 -0.26
N THR A 85 24.64 7.65 0.16
CA THR A 85 24.76 6.70 1.27
C THR A 85 25.62 5.50 0.86
N PRO A 86 26.71 5.19 1.59
CA PRO A 86 27.49 3.98 1.34
C PRO A 86 26.75 2.76 1.88
N TRP A 87 25.98 2.11 1.02
CA TRP A 87 25.21 0.92 1.38
C TRP A 87 26.13 -0.29 1.61
N LEU A 88 25.86 -1.04 2.68
CA LEU A 88 26.49 -2.33 2.95
C LEU A 88 25.95 -3.38 1.96
N HIS A 89 26.75 -3.73 0.96
CA HIS A 89 26.42 -4.78 0.00
C HIS A 89 26.91 -6.12 0.54
N ILE A 90 26.01 -6.83 1.22
CA ILE A 90 26.25 -8.20 1.66
C ILE A 90 25.70 -9.12 0.59
N VAL A 91 26.49 -10.09 0.13
CA VAL A 91 25.98 -11.15 -0.76
C VAL A 91 24.93 -11.94 0.02
N GLN A 92 23.66 -11.69 -0.28
CA GLN A 92 22.57 -12.43 0.31
C GLN A 92 22.33 -13.69 -0.52
N GLN A 93 22.28 -14.83 0.16
CA GLN A 93 21.86 -16.08 -0.46
C GLN A 93 20.33 -16.11 -0.55
N GLU A 94 19.84 -16.72 -1.63
CA GLU A 94 18.42 -16.99 -1.79
C GLU A 94 17.86 -17.70 -0.54
N PRO A 95 16.82 -17.17 0.11
CA PRO A 95 16.19 -17.83 1.25
C PRO A 95 15.56 -19.16 0.80
N SER A 96 15.87 -20.26 1.49
CA SER A 96 15.25 -21.57 1.21
C SER A 96 13.74 -21.61 1.51
N GLN A 97 13.27 -20.76 2.43
CA GLN A 97 11.87 -20.59 2.78
C GLN A 97 11.65 -19.23 3.46
N THR A 98 10.68 -18.44 2.98
CA THR A 98 10.32 -17.17 3.63
C THR A 98 9.15 -17.32 4.59
N VAL A 99 8.15 -18.14 4.23
CA VAL A 99 6.91 -18.34 4.99
C VAL A 99 7.19 -18.80 6.43
N GLY A 100 7.98 -19.88 6.58
CA GLY A 100 8.30 -20.43 7.89
C GLY A 100 9.09 -19.46 8.77
N ARG A 101 10.02 -18.69 8.18
CA ARG A 101 10.81 -17.69 8.90
C ARG A 101 9.93 -16.54 9.39
N ILE A 102 9.08 -16.00 8.52
CA ILE A 102 8.16 -14.90 8.87
C ILE A 102 7.16 -15.38 9.93
N GLY A 103 6.59 -16.58 9.77
CA GLY A 103 5.69 -17.16 10.77
C GLY A 103 6.33 -17.29 12.15
N ARG A 104 7.58 -17.77 12.22
CA ARG A 104 8.32 -17.83 13.49
C ARG A 104 8.55 -16.44 14.08
N LEU A 105 8.97 -15.48 13.27
CA LEU A 105 9.20 -14.09 13.72
C LEU A 105 7.91 -13.46 14.29
N LEU A 106 6.76 -13.67 13.65
CA LEU A 106 5.47 -13.19 14.14
C LEU A 106 5.03 -13.83 15.46
N MET A 107 5.42 -15.09 15.70
CA MET A 107 5.06 -15.84 16.91
C MET A 107 6.08 -15.70 18.04
N THR A 108 7.20 -15.00 17.81
CA THR A 108 8.29 -14.88 18.79
C THR A 108 8.67 -13.42 19.00
N GLU A 109 9.49 -12.86 18.10
CA GLU A 109 10.04 -11.51 18.22
C GLU A 109 8.99 -10.41 18.01
N TYR A 110 8.06 -10.60 17.07
CA TYR A 110 7.03 -9.64 16.70
C TYR A 110 5.64 -10.00 17.24
N LEU A 111 5.58 -10.78 18.33
CA LEU A 111 4.32 -11.21 18.94
C LEU A 111 3.46 -10.01 19.39
N LEU A 112 4.05 -9.04 20.09
CA LEU A 112 3.31 -7.87 20.57
C LEU A 112 2.76 -7.00 19.41
N PRO A 113 3.54 -6.63 18.37
CA PRO A 113 2.99 -5.97 17.19
C PRO A 113 1.88 -6.77 16.50
N PHE A 114 1.99 -8.10 16.42
CA PHE A 114 0.96 -8.96 15.84
C PHE A 114 -0.35 -8.90 16.63
N GLU A 115 -0.29 -8.95 17.97
CA GLU A 115 -1.46 -8.80 18.83
C GLU A 115 -2.10 -7.43 18.69
N VAL A 116 -1.31 -6.36 18.70
CA VAL A 116 -1.80 -4.98 18.51
C VAL A 116 -2.50 -4.83 17.15
N ALA A 117 -1.94 -5.41 16.09
CA ALA A 117 -2.59 -5.41 14.77
C ALA A 117 -3.93 -6.14 14.78
N SER A 118 -4.06 -7.26 15.52
CA SER A 118 -5.33 -8.00 15.62
C SER A 118 -6.42 -7.19 16.34
N VAL A 119 -6.07 -6.49 17.42
CA VAL A 119 -6.97 -5.58 18.14
C VAL A 119 -7.35 -4.38 17.28
N LEU A 120 -6.41 -3.86 16.50
CA LEU A 120 -6.66 -2.78 15.55
C LEU A 120 -7.66 -3.21 14.47
N LEU A 121 -7.51 -4.41 13.90
CA LEU A 121 -8.44 -4.94 12.90
C LEU A 121 -9.83 -5.20 13.48
N LEU A 122 -9.91 -5.71 14.71
CA LEU A 122 -11.18 -5.86 15.42
C LEU A 122 -11.86 -4.50 15.63
N SER A 123 -11.09 -3.50 16.06
CA SER A 123 -11.60 -2.14 16.28
C SER A 123 -12.06 -1.50 14.97
N ALA A 124 -11.32 -1.69 13.88
CA ALA A 124 -11.68 -1.22 12.55
C ALA A 124 -12.98 -1.88 12.05
N LEU A 125 -13.15 -3.19 12.26
CA LEU A 125 -14.38 -3.92 11.90
C LEU A 125 -15.59 -3.36 12.67
N ILE A 126 -15.47 -3.20 13.99
CA ILE A 126 -16.53 -2.64 14.84
C ILE A 126 -16.88 -1.22 14.38
N GLY A 127 -15.87 -0.37 14.16
CA GLY A 127 -16.05 1.00 13.67
C GLY A 127 -16.77 1.04 12.33
N ALA A 128 -16.31 0.26 11.35
CA ALA A 128 -16.94 0.18 10.02
C ALA A 128 -18.40 -0.33 10.10
N ALA A 129 -18.68 -1.35 10.93
CA ALA A 129 -20.03 -1.87 11.13
C ALA A 129 -20.97 -0.83 11.77
N MET A 130 -20.47 -0.06 12.74
CA MET A 130 -21.23 1.03 13.37
C MET A 130 -21.54 2.15 12.38
N LEU A 131 -20.57 2.57 11.55
CA LEU A 131 -20.77 3.60 10.53
C LEU A 131 -21.70 3.14 9.41
N SER A 132 -21.63 1.86 9.01
CA SER A 132 -22.46 1.31 7.95
C SER A 132 -23.92 1.11 8.39
N ARG A 133 -24.18 1.05 9.70
CA ARG A 133 -25.54 0.89 10.21
C ARG A 133 -26.31 2.19 9.99
N LYS A 134 -27.41 2.10 9.25
CA LYS A 134 -28.35 3.20 9.09
C LYS A 134 -28.87 3.60 10.48
N ALA A 135 -28.77 4.87 10.84
CA ALA A 135 -29.42 5.37 12.05
C ALA A 135 -30.93 5.11 11.90
N ASN A 136 -31.49 4.31 12.81
CA ASN A 136 -32.94 4.32 13.04
C ASN A 136 -33.28 5.56 13.85
#